data_AF-A0A0F9CT74-F1
#
_entry.id   AF-A0A0F9CT74-F1
#
_cell.length_a   1.000
_cell.length_b   1.000
_cell.length_c   1.000
_cell.angle_alpha   90.00
_cell.angle_beta   90.00
_cell.angle_gamma   90.00
#
_symmetry.space_group_name_H-M   'P 1'
#
loop_
_entity.id
_entity.type
_entity.pdbx_description
1 polymer ?
#
loop_
_entity_poly.entity_id
_entity_poly.type
_entity_poly.pdbx_seq_one_letter_code
_entity_poly.pdbx_strand_id
1 'polypeptide(L)'
;MTTQEKIREILKFLLPILNGINVEYWVDCGTLLGIIREEDILEWDNDGDISYLHSVEAYKELTCHLFWVCDHSGQFVLKGANRRPRVYYSSDLINEPWVDFYGWIDGEGSRYTSDEAGFLKNIWPYKSHIGQCKMVVWQDVETMVPEFPEQRLSQLYGKWAIPRKKVPYW
;
A
#
# COMPACT_ATOMS: atom_id res chain seq x y z
N MET A 1 20.70 -4.33 -5.70
CA MET A 1 19.61 -4.61 -4.76
C MET A 1 18.72 -5.70 -5.31
N THR A 2 18.29 -6.62 -4.47
CA THR A 2 17.20 -7.56 -4.74
C THR A 2 15.87 -6.81 -4.85
N THR A 3 14.84 -7.47 -5.40
CA THR A 3 13.48 -6.93 -5.45
C THR A 3 12.98 -6.55 -4.06
N GLN A 4 13.21 -7.40 -3.06
CA GLN A 4 12.76 -7.19 -1.69
C GLN A 4 13.50 -6.02 -1.03
N GLU A 5 14.81 -5.88 -1.28
CA GLU A 5 15.57 -4.69 -0.83
C GLU A 5 15.01 -3.40 -1.40
N LYS A 6 14.66 -3.40 -2.68
CA LYS A 6 14.04 -2.24 -3.34
C LYS A 6 12.67 -1.92 -2.76
N ILE A 7 11.80 -2.92 -2.55
CA ILE A 7 10.49 -2.71 -1.91
C ILE A 7 10.67 -2.12 -0.51
N ARG A 8 11.64 -2.66 0.27
CA ARG A 8 11.94 -2.15 1.61
C ARG A 8 12.36 -0.69 1.59
N GLU A 9 13.27 -0.30 0.70
CA GLU A 9 13.72 1.09 0.61
C GLU A 9 12.57 2.04 0.21
N ILE A 10 11.72 1.65 -0.74
CA ILE A 10 10.54 2.46 -1.09
C ILE A 10 9.62 2.58 0.13
N LEU A 11 9.32 1.50 0.84
CA LEU A 11 8.46 1.55 2.03
C LEU A 11 9.08 2.40 3.15
N LYS A 12 10.37 2.24 3.46
CA LYS A 12 11.06 3.06 4.47
C LYS A 12 11.11 4.54 4.10
N PHE A 13 11.11 4.86 2.81
CA PHE A 13 10.96 6.23 2.33
C PHE A 13 9.52 6.74 2.54
N LEU A 14 8.51 5.96 2.15
CA LEU A 14 7.11 6.39 2.14
C LEU A 14 6.47 6.46 3.53
N LEU A 15 6.72 5.48 4.40
CA LEU A 15 6.00 5.35 5.67
C LEU A 15 6.14 6.58 6.60
N PRO A 16 7.35 7.17 6.79
CA PRO A 16 7.47 8.41 7.55
C PRO A 16 6.71 9.60 6.93
N ILE A 17 6.63 9.66 5.60
CA ILE A 17 5.87 10.70 4.90
C ILE A 17 4.38 10.53 5.17
N LEU A 18 3.88 9.29 5.09
CA LEU A 18 2.48 8.98 5.34
C LEU A 18 2.07 9.25 6.80
N ASN A 19 2.96 8.99 7.76
CA ASN A 19 2.74 9.35 9.17
C ASN A 19 2.64 10.88 9.39
N GLY A 20 3.18 11.68 8.48
CA GLY A 20 3.21 13.14 8.57
C GLY A 20 2.06 13.86 7.86
N ILE A 21 1.23 13.16 7.08
CA ILE A 21 0.09 13.74 6.35
C ILE A 21 -1.24 13.35 6.99
N ASN A 22 -2.27 14.14 6.75
CA ASN A 22 -3.62 13.91 7.28
C ASN A 22 -4.42 12.94 6.40
N VAL A 23 -3.83 11.77 6.11
CA VAL A 23 -4.45 10.70 5.33
C VAL A 23 -4.37 9.40 6.13
N GLU A 24 -5.53 8.86 6.50
CA GLU A 24 -5.61 7.55 7.14
C GLU A 24 -5.15 6.46 6.17
N TYR A 25 -4.12 5.71 6.55
CA TYR A 25 -3.50 4.68 5.72
C TYR A 25 -3.15 3.44 6.53
N TRP A 26 -2.87 2.34 5.84
CA TRP A 26 -2.30 1.12 6.43
C TRP A 26 -1.54 0.31 5.37
N VAL A 27 -0.57 -0.49 5.80
CA VAL A 27 0.01 -1.55 4.94
C VAL A 27 -1.01 -2.67 4.77
N ASP A 28 -1.15 -3.17 3.55
CA ASP A 28 -2.21 -4.12 3.18
C ASP A 28 -1.66 -5.31 2.38
N CYS A 29 -2.53 -6.24 2.00
CA CYS A 29 -2.24 -7.31 1.04
C CYS A 29 -0.95 -8.10 1.36
N GLY A 30 -0.06 -8.29 0.37
CA GLY A 30 1.15 -9.09 0.51
C GLY A 30 2.15 -8.45 1.46
N THR A 31 2.19 -7.13 1.49
CA THR A 31 3.05 -6.36 2.41
C THR A 31 2.65 -6.56 3.86
N LEU A 32 1.35 -6.45 4.18
CA LEU A 32 0.85 -6.78 5.53
C LEU A 32 1.17 -8.24 5.89
N LEU A 33 0.97 -9.17 4.95
CA LEU A 33 1.27 -10.59 5.19
C LEU A 33 2.75 -10.81 5.51
N GLY A 34 3.65 -10.18 4.75
CA GLY A 34 5.09 -10.24 5.01
C GLY A 34 5.44 -9.69 6.39
N ILE A 35 5.00 -8.46 6.69
CA ILE A 35 5.30 -7.80 7.96
C ILE A 35 4.82 -8.63 9.16
N ILE A 36 3.63 -9.21 9.07
CA ILE A 36 3.04 -9.96 10.20
C ILE A 36 3.61 -11.39 10.32
N ARG A 37 3.94 -12.05 9.20
CA ARG A 37 4.36 -13.46 9.22
C ARG A 37 5.88 -13.64 9.27
N GLU A 38 6.62 -12.83 8.53
CA GLU A 38 8.07 -12.99 8.33
C GLU A 38 8.87 -11.81 8.90
N GLU A 39 8.20 -10.79 9.46
CA GLU A 39 8.82 -9.54 9.91
C GLU A 39 9.58 -8.78 8.79
N ASP A 40 9.33 -9.13 7.52
CA ASP A 40 9.97 -8.58 6.31
C ASP A 40 9.05 -8.73 5.08
N ILE A 41 9.51 -8.27 3.92
CA ILE A 41 8.85 -8.49 2.63
C ILE A 41 8.99 -9.95 2.21
N LEU A 42 7.91 -10.54 1.70
CA LEU A 42 7.92 -11.92 1.23
C LEU A 42 8.95 -12.10 0.11
N GLU A 43 9.72 -13.18 0.15
CA GLU A 43 10.79 -13.49 -0.83
C GLU A 43 10.28 -13.58 -2.29
N TRP A 44 8.98 -13.78 -2.49
CA TRP A 44 8.33 -13.93 -3.79
C TRP A 44 7.39 -12.77 -4.16
N ASP A 45 7.34 -11.71 -3.35
CA ASP A 45 6.58 -10.51 -3.68
C ASP A 45 7.40 -9.61 -4.60
N ASN A 46 6.72 -9.00 -5.57
CA ASN A 46 7.34 -8.15 -6.60
C ASN A 46 6.94 -6.67 -6.46
N ASP A 47 6.08 -6.37 -5.49
CA ASP A 47 5.51 -5.06 -5.22
C ASP A 47 5.22 -4.92 -3.72
N GLY A 48 5.03 -3.67 -3.29
CA GLY A 48 4.50 -3.33 -1.99
C GLY A 48 3.10 -2.75 -2.09
N ASP A 49 2.31 -2.88 -1.03
CA ASP A 49 0.90 -2.51 -1.00
C ASP A 49 0.59 -1.62 0.20
N ILE A 50 0.13 -0.39 -0.08
CA ILE A 50 -0.40 0.55 0.90
C ILE A 50 -1.85 0.84 0.54
N SER A 51 -2.72 0.84 1.54
CA SER A 51 -4.11 1.25 1.41
C SER A 51 -4.35 2.55 2.17
N TYR A 52 -5.36 3.31 1.77
CA TYR A 52 -5.77 4.54 2.45
C TYR A 52 -7.30 4.74 2.40
N LEU A 53 -7.81 5.48 3.38
CA LEU A 53 -9.20 5.93 3.38
C LEU A 53 -9.36 7.05 2.35
N HIS A 54 -10.14 6.77 1.32
CA HIS A 54 -10.32 7.60 0.15
C HIS A 54 -11.42 8.65 0.36
N SER A 55 -11.02 9.90 0.14
CA SER A 55 -11.86 11.03 -0.23
C SER A 55 -11.15 11.83 -1.33
N VAL A 56 -11.82 12.80 -1.95
CA VAL A 56 -11.19 13.70 -2.92
C VAL A 56 -10.03 14.47 -2.29
N GLU A 57 -10.21 14.90 -1.04
CA GLU A 57 -9.23 15.64 -0.26
C GLU A 57 -8.04 14.76 0.10
N ALA A 58 -8.30 13.55 0.63
CA ALA A 58 -7.25 12.59 0.97
C ALA A 58 -6.42 12.20 -0.27
N TYR A 59 -7.08 12.00 -1.42
CA TYR A 59 -6.38 11.70 -2.67
C TYR A 59 -5.47 12.84 -3.12
N LYS A 60 -5.97 14.08 -3.09
CA LYS A 60 -5.17 15.27 -3.44
C LYS A 60 -4.00 15.44 -2.48
N GLU A 61 -4.24 15.33 -1.18
CA GLU A 61 -3.20 15.46 -0.17
C GLU A 61 -2.11 14.40 -0.35
N LEU A 62 -2.50 13.13 -0.51
CA LEU A 62 -1.60 12.01 -0.76
C LEU A 62 -0.77 12.25 -2.04
N THR A 63 -1.43 12.46 -3.18
CA THR A 63 -0.75 12.55 -4.48
C THR A 63 0.13 13.80 -4.60
N CYS A 64 -0.29 14.94 -4.03
CA CYS A 64 0.54 16.15 -4.00
C CYS A 64 1.80 15.94 -3.16
N HIS A 65 1.69 15.37 -1.96
CA HIS A 65 2.86 15.10 -1.11
C HIS A 65 3.77 14.08 -1.76
N LEU A 66 3.24 12.96 -2.26
CA LEU A 66 4.02 11.94 -2.95
C LEU A 66 4.74 12.50 -4.18
N PHE A 67 4.07 13.35 -4.98
CA PHE A 67 4.70 14.00 -6.12
C PHE A 67 5.88 14.84 -5.68
N TRP A 68 5.67 15.72 -4.70
CA TRP A 68 6.70 16.62 -4.21
C TRP A 68 7.90 15.87 -3.64
N VAL A 69 7.68 14.92 -2.71
CA VAL A 69 8.77 14.19 -2.06
C VAL A 69 9.54 13.29 -3.03
N CYS A 70 8.85 12.64 -3.98
CA CYS A 70 9.53 11.80 -4.98
C CYS A 70 10.41 12.66 -5.89
N ASP A 71 9.87 13.77 -6.42
CA ASP A 71 10.59 14.69 -7.30
C ASP A 71 11.86 15.26 -6.61
N HIS A 72 11.75 15.67 -5.34
CA HIS A 72 12.87 16.21 -4.58
C HIS A 72 13.87 15.15 -4.13
N SER A 73 13.46 13.89 -3.98
CA SER A 73 14.37 12.81 -3.60
C SER A 73 15.41 12.51 -4.69
N GLY A 74 15.05 12.69 -5.97
CA GLY A 74 15.81 12.21 -7.13
C GLY A 74 15.91 10.67 -7.25
N GLN A 75 15.48 9.93 -6.22
CA GLN A 75 15.59 8.47 -6.11
C GLN A 75 14.30 7.75 -6.52
N PHE A 76 13.16 8.39 -6.29
CA PHE A 76 11.85 7.79 -6.53
C PHE A 76 11.02 8.63 -7.50
N VAL A 77 10.06 8.00 -8.15
CA VAL A 77 9.12 8.66 -9.07
C VAL A 77 7.70 8.19 -8.80
N LEU A 78 6.79 9.15 -8.68
CA LEU A 78 5.35 8.90 -8.65
C LEU A 78 4.82 8.75 -10.08
N LYS A 79 4.11 7.66 -10.34
CA LYS A 79 3.34 7.46 -11.57
C LYS A 79 1.90 7.06 -11.24
N GLY A 80 1.02 7.12 -12.24
CA GLY A 80 -0.36 6.69 -12.06
C GLY A 80 -1.19 7.59 -11.14
N ALA A 81 -0.74 8.81 -10.84
CA ALA A 81 -1.45 9.83 -10.06
C ALA A 81 -2.82 10.25 -10.63
N ASN A 82 -3.21 9.75 -11.81
CA ASN A 82 -4.55 9.93 -12.38
C ASN A 82 -5.41 8.67 -12.29
N ARG A 83 -4.95 7.60 -11.62
CA ARG A 83 -5.66 6.32 -11.47
C ARG A 83 -5.28 5.65 -10.15
N ARG A 84 -4.20 4.88 -10.16
CA ARG A 84 -3.65 4.16 -9.02
C ARG A 84 -2.24 4.69 -8.80
N PRO A 85 -2.02 5.55 -7.79
CA PRO A 85 -0.70 6.08 -7.49
C PRO A 85 0.26 4.93 -7.21
N ARG A 86 1.46 5.03 -7.80
CA ARG A 86 2.53 4.04 -7.66
C ARG A 86 3.87 4.74 -7.55
N VAL A 87 4.69 4.28 -6.63
CA VAL A 87 6.03 4.81 -6.42
C VAL A 87 7.06 3.78 -6.87
N TYR A 88 7.98 4.21 -7.71
CA TYR A 88 9.04 3.41 -8.32
C TYR A 88 10.41 4.03 -8.01
N TYR A 89 11.49 3.30 -8.22
CA TYR A 89 12.81 3.91 -8.41
C TYR A 89 12.85 4.74 -9.70
N SER A 90 13.50 5.91 -9.63
CA SER A 90 13.67 6.81 -10.77
C SER A 90 14.61 6.24 -11.84
N SER A 91 15.61 5.45 -11.42
CA SER A 91 16.66 4.89 -12.29
C SER A 91 16.30 3.58 -12.97
N ASP A 92 15.18 2.94 -12.60
CA ASP A 92 14.84 1.62 -13.10
C ASP A 92 14.21 1.68 -14.50
N LEU A 93 14.93 1.15 -15.49
CA LEU A 93 14.48 1.09 -16.89
C LEU A 93 13.20 0.28 -17.08
N ILE A 94 12.95 -0.69 -16.19
CA ILE A 94 11.83 -1.63 -16.27
C ILE A 94 10.63 -1.23 -15.40
N ASN A 95 10.73 -0.15 -14.59
CA ASN A 95 9.68 0.25 -13.65
C ASN A 95 9.25 -0.89 -12.69
N GLU A 96 10.18 -1.68 -12.15
CA GLU A 96 9.88 -2.69 -11.13
C GLU A 96 11.03 -2.78 -10.11
N PRO A 97 10.75 -3.01 -8.82
CA PRO A 97 9.43 -3.12 -8.19
C PRO A 97 8.79 -1.76 -7.91
N TRP A 98 7.54 -1.76 -7.42
CA TRP A 98 6.82 -0.54 -7.04
C TRP A 98 6.02 -0.73 -5.75
N VAL A 99 5.60 0.39 -5.16
CA VAL A 99 4.58 0.39 -4.10
C VAL A 99 3.29 0.97 -4.64
N ASP A 100 2.22 0.19 -4.56
CA ASP A 100 0.87 0.52 -4.98
C ASP A 100 0.06 1.20 -3.86
N PHE A 101 -0.81 2.15 -4.22
CA PHE A 101 -1.77 2.79 -3.31
C PHE A 101 -3.21 2.43 -3.64
N TYR A 102 -3.93 1.81 -2.71
CA TYR A 102 -5.35 1.43 -2.83
C TYR A 102 -6.28 2.32 -2.02
N GLY A 103 -7.29 2.92 -2.67
CA GLY A 103 -8.30 3.73 -1.99
C GLY A 103 -9.51 2.91 -1.52
N TRP A 104 -9.93 3.13 -0.28
CA TRP A 104 -11.11 2.52 0.35
C TRP A 104 -12.13 3.60 0.72
N ILE A 105 -13.41 3.41 0.47
CA ILE A 105 -14.45 4.37 0.90
C ILE A 105 -15.14 3.82 2.15
N ASP A 106 -15.48 4.71 3.08
CA ASP A 106 -16.36 4.38 4.20
C ASP A 106 -17.82 4.30 3.72
N GLY A 107 -18.44 3.10 3.74
CA GLY A 107 -19.85 2.92 3.36
C GLY A 107 -20.31 1.46 3.21
N GLU A 108 -21.63 1.23 3.24
CA GLU A 108 -22.25 -0.05 2.89
C GLU A 108 -22.47 -0.16 1.37
N GLY A 109 -22.05 -1.27 0.76
CA GLY A 109 -22.29 -1.56 -0.66
C GLY A 109 -21.23 -0.97 -1.61
N SER A 110 -20.10 -1.67 -1.77
CA SER A 110 -19.11 -1.32 -2.76
C SER A 110 -19.56 -1.66 -4.18
N ARG A 111 -19.92 -0.65 -4.99
CA ARG A 111 -19.81 -0.73 -6.44
C ARG A 111 -19.36 0.60 -7.00
N TYR A 112 -18.16 0.60 -7.58
CA TYR A 112 -17.66 1.52 -8.60
C TYR A 112 -18.32 2.91 -8.58
N THR A 113 -17.82 3.82 -7.75
CA THR A 113 -18.03 5.24 -8.01
C THR A 113 -16.93 5.65 -8.97
N SER A 114 -17.17 5.59 -10.28
CA SER A 114 -16.54 6.62 -11.11
C SER A 114 -16.99 7.94 -10.49
N ASP A 115 -16.08 8.66 -9.86
CA ASP A 115 -16.30 10.10 -9.74
C ASP A 115 -16.52 10.65 -11.16
N GLU A 116 -17.06 11.87 -11.30
CA GLU A 116 -17.34 12.48 -12.61
C GLU A 116 -16.11 12.54 -13.54
N ALA A 117 -14.91 12.26 -13.01
CA ALA A 117 -13.66 12.23 -13.74
C ALA A 117 -13.11 10.80 -14.03
N GLY A 118 -13.85 9.75 -13.68
CA GLY A 118 -13.57 8.37 -14.08
C GLY A 118 -12.37 7.72 -13.41
N PHE A 119 -11.95 8.19 -12.24
CA PHE A 119 -10.65 7.87 -11.63
C PHE A 119 -10.61 6.58 -10.80
N LEU A 120 -11.76 6.04 -10.40
CA LEU A 120 -11.83 5.04 -9.35
C LEU A 120 -12.44 3.73 -9.88
N LYS A 121 -11.57 2.78 -10.23
CA LYS A 121 -11.99 1.49 -10.80
C LYS A 121 -12.08 0.32 -9.83
N ASN A 122 -11.74 0.41 -8.54
CA ASN A 122 -11.94 -0.69 -7.58
C ASN A 122 -11.87 -0.15 -6.14
N ILE A 123 -13.00 0.26 -5.58
CA ILE A 123 -13.07 0.72 -4.18
C ILE A 123 -13.82 -0.32 -3.35
N TRP A 124 -13.23 -0.67 -2.21
CA TRP A 124 -13.75 -1.62 -1.26
C TRP A 124 -14.22 -0.90 0.02
N PRO A 125 -15.19 -1.48 0.78
CA PRO A 125 -15.76 -0.81 1.95
C PRO A 125 -14.84 -0.87 3.17
N TYR A 126 -14.51 0.28 3.77
CA TYR A 126 -13.51 0.38 4.85
C TYR A 126 -13.93 -0.32 6.15
N LYS A 127 -15.07 0.08 6.74
CA LYS A 127 -15.53 -0.41 8.05
C LYS A 127 -15.80 -1.92 8.10
N SER A 128 -16.23 -2.53 7.01
CA SER A 128 -16.55 -3.96 6.99
C SER A 128 -15.32 -4.86 6.88
N HIS A 129 -14.15 -4.30 6.52
CA HIS A 129 -12.96 -5.08 6.17
C HIS A 129 -11.70 -4.73 6.94
N ILE A 130 -11.56 -3.48 7.38
CA ILE A 130 -10.34 -2.96 8.03
C ILE A 130 -10.64 -2.56 9.48
N GLY A 131 -11.63 -1.69 9.67
CA GLY A 131 -12.05 -1.23 11.00
C GLY A 131 -11.16 -0.10 11.51
N GLN A 132 -10.46 -0.33 12.63
CA GLN A 132 -9.46 0.60 13.18
C GLN A 132 -8.06 0.14 12.78
N CYS A 133 -7.09 1.05 12.84
CA CYS A 133 -5.67 0.74 12.63
C CYS A 133 -4.85 1.04 13.88
N LYS A 134 -3.76 0.31 14.06
CA LYS A 134 -2.75 0.52 15.10
C LYS A 134 -1.37 0.74 14.49
N MET A 135 -0.53 1.41 15.25
CA MET A 135 0.87 1.62 14.90
C MET A 135 1.70 0.41 15.33
N VAL A 136 2.62 -0.01 14.47
CA VAL A 136 3.64 -1.02 14.75
C VAL A 136 5.00 -0.52 14.24
N VAL A 137 6.08 -1.03 14.84
CA VAL A 137 7.44 -0.79 14.34
C VAL A 137 7.82 -1.96 13.43
N TRP A 138 8.13 -1.66 12.18
CA TRP A 138 8.67 -2.64 11.23
C TRP A 138 10.11 -2.26 10.88
N GLN A 139 11.04 -3.15 11.24
CA GLN A 139 12.49 -2.92 11.25
C GLN A 139 12.89 -1.73 12.13
N ASP A 140 12.75 -0.51 11.62
CA ASP A 140 13.14 0.75 12.25
C ASP A 140 12.21 1.91 11.88
N VAL A 141 11.10 1.63 11.18
CA VAL A 141 10.09 2.63 10.80
C VAL A 141 8.74 2.29 11.41
N GLU A 142 8.01 3.32 11.83
CA GLU A 142 6.64 3.18 12.30
C GLU A 142 5.68 3.09 11.10
N THR A 143 4.73 2.18 11.17
CA THR A 143 3.70 1.99 10.14
C THR A 143 2.35 1.65 10.75
N MET A 144 1.28 2.00 10.03
CA MET A 144 -0.08 1.65 10.40
C MET A 144 -0.44 0.28 9.81
N VAL A 145 -1.00 -0.60 10.64
CA VAL A 145 -1.63 -1.88 10.26
C VAL A 145 -3.07 -1.91 10.76
N PRO A 146 -3.95 -2.74 10.20
CA PRO A 146 -5.26 -3.01 10.80
C PRO A 146 -5.11 -3.45 12.27
N GLU A 147 -6.04 -3.06 13.14
CA GLU A 147 -6.03 -3.38 14.59
C GLU A 147 -5.92 -4.89 14.82
N PHE A 148 -6.62 -5.67 13.99
CA PHE A 148 -6.63 -7.14 13.98
C PHE A 148 -6.04 -7.67 12.66
N PRO A 149 -4.71 -7.61 12.48
CA PRO A 149 -4.09 -7.93 11.21
C PRO A 149 -4.27 -9.40 10.82
N GLU A 150 -4.30 -10.32 11.79
CA GLU A 150 -4.54 -11.75 11.56
C GLU A 150 -5.94 -12.01 11.00
N GLN A 151 -6.95 -11.29 11.51
CA GLN A 151 -8.32 -11.37 11.02
C GLN A 151 -8.40 -10.86 9.58
N ARG A 152 -7.74 -9.72 9.30
CA ARG A 152 -7.64 -9.16 7.95
C ARG A 152 -6.98 -10.16 6.99
N LEU A 153 -5.85 -10.75 7.37
CA LEU A 153 -5.16 -11.74 6.55
C LEU A 153 -5.99 -13.01 6.36
N SER A 154 -6.79 -13.41 7.35
CA SER A 154 -7.74 -14.52 7.20
C SER A 154 -8.87 -14.20 6.24
N GLN A 155 -9.36 -12.96 6.19
CA GLN A 155 -10.35 -12.54 5.19
C GLN A 155 -9.78 -12.54 3.77
N LEU A 156 -8.53 -12.09 3.60
CA LEU A 156 -7.87 -12.01 2.29
C LEU A 156 -7.42 -13.37 1.76
N TYR A 157 -6.81 -14.21 2.61
CA TYR A 157 -6.06 -15.38 2.18
C TYR A 157 -6.50 -16.69 2.85
N GLY A 158 -7.43 -16.64 3.82
CA GLY A 158 -7.85 -17.81 4.59
C GLY A 158 -6.73 -18.33 5.50
N LYS A 159 -6.10 -19.46 5.15
CA LYS A 159 -5.01 -20.08 5.92
C LYS A 159 -3.66 -19.44 5.56
N TRP A 160 -3.48 -18.18 5.97
CA TRP A 160 -2.31 -17.35 5.63
C TRP A 160 -1.04 -17.68 6.44
N ALA A 161 -1.19 -18.19 7.67
CA ALA A 161 -0.08 -18.49 8.57
C ALA A 161 0.83 -19.61 8.06
N ILE A 162 0.35 -20.42 7.11
CA ILE A 162 1.14 -21.48 6.47
C ILE A 162 1.64 -20.92 5.13
N PRO A 163 2.96 -20.79 4.92
CA PRO A 163 3.50 -20.33 3.65
C PRO A 163 3.01 -21.20 2.49
N ARG A 164 2.25 -20.61 1.58
CA ARG A 164 1.97 -21.18 0.27
C ARG A 164 2.83 -20.40 -0.70
N LYS A 165 4.00 -20.93 -1.05
CA LYS A 165 4.78 -20.37 -2.17
C LYS A 165 3.84 -20.29 -3.38
N LYS A 166 3.81 -19.15 -4.08
CA LYS A 166 3.07 -19.02 -5.35
C LYS A 166 3.44 -20.24 -6.20
N VAL A 167 2.46 -21.10 -6.47
CA VAL A 167 2.63 -22.12 -7.51
C VAL A 167 2.81 -21.33 -8.81
N PRO A 168 3.83 -21.60 -9.64
CA PRO A 168 4.10 -20.82 -10.83
C PRO A 168 3.02 -21.09 -11.87
N TYR A 169 1.92 -20.37 -11.77
CA TYR A 169 0.89 -20.29 -12.80
C TYR A 169 0.35 -18.88 -12.74
N TRP A 170 0.98 -17.96 -13.47
CA TRP A 170 0.43 -17.11 -14.53
C TRP A 170 1.60 -16.55 -15.33
#